data_AF-A0A8X7QGF3-F1
#
_entry.id   AF-A0A8X7QGF3-F1
#
_cell.length_a   1.000
_cell.length_b   1.000
_cell.length_c   1.000
_cell.angle_alpha   90.00
_cell.angle_beta   90.00
_cell.angle_gamma   90.00
#
_symmetry.space_group_name_H-M   'P 1'
#
loop_
_entity.id
_entity.type
_entity.pdbx_description
1 polymer ?
#
loop_
_entity_poly.entity_id
_entity_poly.type
_entity_poly.pdbx_seq_one_letter_code
_entity_poly.pdbx_strand_id
1 'polypeptide(L)'
;MISQYQGQFSSQVRPIMKLILQAVIYSLWRERNARIFRDVSLPAGLFFKQVDRGLRDRLLSLPPSPTDAHSLLELYFWFTDPYS
;
A
#
# COMPACT_ATOMS: atom_id res chain seq x y z
N MET A 1 -14.03 -12.01 -5.50
CA MET A 1 -12.68 -12.06 -4.90
C MET A 1 -12.60 -11.39 -3.53
N ILE A 2 -12.94 -10.09 -3.35
CA ILE A 2 -12.81 -9.39 -2.05
C ILE A 2 -13.60 -10.06 -0.89
N SER A 3 -14.76 -10.64 -1.16
CA SER A 3 -15.61 -11.28 -0.13
C SER A 3 -15.02 -12.57 0.48
N GLN A 4 -14.09 -13.25 -0.19
CA GLN A 4 -13.51 -14.51 0.34
C GLN A 4 -12.44 -14.24 1.42
N TYR A 5 -11.85 -13.05 1.44
CA TYR A 5 -10.74 -12.70 2.34
C TYR A 5 -11.19 -12.16 3.71
N GLN A 6 -12.49 -11.87 3.89
CA GLN A 6 -13.02 -11.35 5.16
C GLN A 6 -13.07 -12.42 6.28
N GLY A 7 -12.98 -13.71 5.94
CA GLY A 7 -13.04 -14.80 6.93
C GLY A 7 -11.68 -15.27 7.44
N GLN A 8 -10.69 -15.43 6.55
CA GLN A 8 -9.47 -16.21 6.86
C GLN A 8 -8.24 -15.35 7.23
N PHE A 9 -8.13 -14.11 6.75
CA PHE A 9 -6.98 -13.22 6.98
C PHE A 9 -7.38 -11.80 7.40
N SER A 10 -8.59 -11.63 7.95
CA SER A 10 -9.16 -10.31 8.24
C SER A 10 -8.32 -9.47 9.21
N SER A 11 -7.57 -10.10 10.11
CA SER A 11 -6.62 -9.46 11.02
C SER A 11 -5.42 -8.85 10.31
N GLN A 12 -4.91 -9.48 9.24
CA GLN A 12 -3.75 -9.03 8.46
C GLN A 12 -4.15 -8.10 7.29
N VAL A 13 -5.30 -8.36 6.66
CA VAL A 13 -5.78 -7.56 5.52
C VAL A 13 -6.22 -6.16 5.96
N ARG A 14 -6.88 -6.04 7.11
CA ARG A 14 -7.38 -4.75 7.62
C ARG A 14 -6.27 -3.69 7.79
N PRO A 15 -5.13 -3.96 8.45
CA PRO A 15 -4.04 -2.98 8.56
C PRO A 15 -3.42 -2.66 7.20
N ILE A 16 -3.28 -3.62 6.28
CA ILE A 16 -2.78 -3.37 4.92
C ILE A 16 -3.69 -2.39 4.18
N MET A 17 -5.00 -2.61 4.18
CA MET A 17 -5.96 -1.72 3.51
C MET A 17 -5.95 -0.30 4.10
N LYS A 18 -5.85 -0.19 5.44
CA LYS A 18 -5.69 1.11 6.11
C LYS A 18 -4.38 1.80 5.70
N LEU A 19 -3.29 1.06 5.61
CA LEU A 19 -1.99 1.59 5.20
C LEU A 19 -2.02 2.08 3.74
N ILE A 20 -2.62 1.32 2.83
CA ILE A 20 -2.81 1.72 1.43
C ILE A 20 -3.59 3.03 1.36
N LEU A 21 -4.73 3.10 2.04
CA LEU A 21 -5.56 4.30 2.08
C LEU A 21 -4.77 5.52 2.59
N GLN A 22 -4.06 5.36 3.69
CA GLN A 22 -3.24 6.42 4.27
C GLN A 22 -2.13 6.87 3.33
N ALA A 23 -1.40 5.93 2.71
CA ALA A 23 -0.30 6.23 1.81
C ALA A 23 -0.77 6.98 0.56
N VAL A 24 -1.90 6.58 -0.02
CA VAL A 24 -2.50 7.23 -1.19
C VAL A 24 -2.96 8.65 -0.85
N ILE A 25 -3.72 8.83 0.24
CA ILE A 25 -4.21 10.15 0.67
C ILE A 25 -3.05 11.10 0.94
N TYR A 26 -2.04 10.64 1.70
CA TYR A 26 -0.87 11.46 2.01
C TYR A 26 -0.09 11.84 0.75
N SER A 27 0.11 10.89 -0.17
CA SER A 27 0.87 11.14 -1.39
C SER A 27 0.15 12.12 -2.33
N LEU A 28 -1.17 12.01 -2.46
CA LEU A 28 -1.99 12.97 -3.22
C LEU A 28 -1.93 14.37 -2.61
N TRP A 29 -2.06 14.47 -1.29
CA TRP A 29 -1.91 15.75 -0.60
C TRP A 29 -0.52 16.35 -0.84
N ARG A 30 0.54 15.53 -0.78
CA ARG A 30 1.92 15.97 -0.97
C ARG A 30 2.20 16.41 -2.41
N GLU A 31 1.67 15.69 -3.41
CA GLU A 31 1.76 16.06 -4.83
C GLU A 31 1.04 17.38 -5.10
N ARG A 32 -0.21 17.53 -4.63
CA ARG A 32 -0.99 18.77 -4.80
C ARG A 32 -0.25 19.97 -4.20
N ASN A 33 0.33 19.82 -3.02
CA ASN A 33 1.09 20.89 -2.38
C ASN A 33 2.40 21.19 -3.11
N ALA A 34 3.08 20.18 -3.67
CA ALA A 34 4.25 20.40 -4.50
C ALA A 34 3.89 21.20 -5.76
N ARG A 35 2.74 20.90 -6.37
CA ARG A 35 2.24 21.64 -7.53
C ARG A 35 1.90 23.10 -7.19
N ILE A 36 1.16 23.34 -6.12
CA ILE A 36 0.72 24.70 -5.73
C ILE A 36 1.90 25.58 -5.29
N PHE A 37 2.82 25.04 -4.47
CA PHE A 37 3.82 25.85 -3.79
C PHE A 37 5.22 25.78 -4.41
N ARG A 38 5.46 24.82 -5.30
CA ARG A 38 6.79 24.61 -5.92
C ARG A 38 6.73 24.49 -7.44
N ASP A 39 5.55 24.51 -8.05
CA ASP A 39 5.35 24.27 -9.50
C ASP A 39 5.96 22.94 -9.98
N VAL A 40 6.04 21.95 -9.08
CA VAL A 40 6.53 20.60 -9.39
C VAL A 40 5.34 19.67 -9.55
N SER A 41 5.21 19.07 -10.74
CA SER A 41 4.20 18.07 -11.05
C SER A 41 4.84 16.71 -11.28
N LEU A 42 4.21 15.66 -10.75
CA LEU A 42 4.65 14.29 -10.95
C LEU A 42 3.73 13.55 -11.93
N PRO A 43 4.26 12.95 -13.01
CA PRO A 43 3.47 12.11 -13.89
C PRO A 43 2.81 10.95 -13.13
N ALA A 44 1.58 10.60 -13.48
CA ALA A 44 0.79 9.57 -12.79
C ALA A 44 1.53 8.22 -12.66
N GLY A 45 2.22 7.77 -13.72
CA GLY A 45 3.00 6.53 -13.67
C GLY A 45 4.14 6.55 -12.64
N LEU A 46 4.83 7.70 -12.48
CA LEU A 46 5.86 7.86 -11.47
C LEU A 46 5.25 8.01 -10.07
N PHE A 47 4.09 8.66 -9.95
CA PHE A 47 3.33 8.75 -8.71
C PHE A 47 2.98 7.36 -8.17
N PHE A 48 2.38 6.50 -8.99
CA PHE A 48 2.01 5.15 -8.56
C PHE A 48 3.23 4.31 -8.17
N LYS A 49 4.33 4.40 -8.93
CA LYS A 49 5.59 3.73 -8.57
C LYS A 49 6.15 4.18 -7.23
N GLN A 50 6.10 5.49 -6.92
CA GLN A 50 6.55 6.00 -5.63
C GLN A 50 5.68 5.53 -4.47
N VAL A 51 4.35 5.51 -4.65
CA VAL A 51 3.41 5.01 -3.63
C VAL A 51 3.59 3.52 -3.39
N ASP A 52 3.63 2.71 -4.46
CA ASP A 52 3.87 1.27 -4.40
C ASP A 52 5.20 0.96 -3.70
N ARG A 53 6.28 1.64 -4.10
CA ARG A 53 7.59 1.45 -3.46
C ARG A 53 7.55 1.78 -1.96
N GLY A 54 6.94 2.90 -1.59
CA GLY A 54 6.80 3.29 -0.18
C GLY A 54 5.97 2.32 0.65
N LEU A 55 4.92 1.73 0.07
CA LEU A 55 4.13 0.68 0.71
C LEU A 55 4.97 -0.58 0.92
N ARG A 56 5.69 -1.06 -0.11
CA ARG A 56 6.56 -2.24 0.00
C ARG A 56 7.65 -2.06 1.05
N ASP A 57 8.34 -0.92 1.03
CA ASP A 57 9.39 -0.61 2.01
C ASP A 57 8.82 -0.56 3.45
N ARG A 58 7.60 -0.01 3.63
CA ARG A 58 6.93 0.01 4.93
C ARG A 58 6.55 -1.39 5.39
N LEU A 59 5.98 -2.22 4.52
CA LEU A 59 5.57 -3.58 4.85
C LEU A 59 6.78 -4.46 5.21
N LEU A 60 7.91 -4.30 4.51
CA LEU A 60 9.17 -4.98 4.82
C LEU A 60 9.79 -4.54 6.15
N SER A 61 9.55 -3.30 6.58
CA SER A 61 10.05 -2.79 7.87
C SER A 61 9.28 -3.32 9.08
N LEU A 62 8.10 -3.91 8.87
CA LEU A 62 7.30 -4.47 9.96
C LEU A 62 7.81 -5.87 10.29
N PRO A 63 8.08 -6.17 11.58
CA PRO A 63 8.53 -7.50 11.96
C PRO A 63 7.41 -8.53 11.67
N PRO A 64 7.76 -9.70 11.10
CA PRO A 64 6.78 -10.76 10.90
C PRO A 64 6.29 -11.26 12.27
N SER A 65 4.98 -11.46 12.40
CA SER A 65 4.42 -12.11 13.58
C SER A 65 4.60 -13.63 13.43
N PRO A 66 5.06 -14.35 14.47
CA PRO A 66 5.23 -15.80 14.40
C PRO A 66 3.91 -16.57 14.23
N THR A 67 2.78 -15.91 14.50
CA THR A 67 1.42 -16.45 14.31
C THR A 67 0.83 -16.16 12.93
N ASP A 68 1.51 -15.37 12.10
CA ASP A 68 1.01 -14.99 10.78
C ASP A 68 1.30 -16.08 9.76
N ALA A 69 0.27 -16.47 9.00
CA ALA A 69 0.39 -17.49 7.96
C ALA A 69 1.15 -16.99 6.71
N HIS A 70 1.04 -15.69 6.42
CA HIS A 70 1.65 -15.04 5.25
C HIS A 70 2.34 -13.74 5.66
N SER A 71 3.38 -13.37 4.91
CA SER A 71 3.98 -12.05 5.08
C SER A 71 3.03 -10.94 4.62
N LEU A 72 3.10 -9.76 5.25
CA LEU A 72 2.24 -8.64 4.84
C LEU A 72 2.52 -8.17 3.41
N LEU A 73 3.77 -8.35 2.93
CA LEU A 73 4.16 -8.01 1.56
C LEU A 73 3.55 -8.99 0.54
N GLU A 74 3.53 -10.28 0.84
CA GLU A 74 2.89 -11.31 0.01
C GLU A 74 1.38 -11.03 -0.13
N LEU A 75 0.70 -10.76 0.99
CA LEU A 75 -0.71 -10.35 0.97
C LEU A 75 -0.94 -9.08 0.15
N TYR A 76 -0.02 -8.12 0.19
CA TYR A 76 -0.10 -6.91 -0.63
C TYR A 76 0.00 -7.19 -2.13
N PHE A 77 0.85 -8.15 -2.54
CA PHE A 77 0.95 -8.54 -3.94
C PHE A 77 -0.34 -9.17 -4.46
N TRP A 78 -1.06 -9.96 -3.66
CA TRP A 78 -2.38 -10.49 -4.04
C TRP A 78 -3.42 -9.41 -4.37
N PHE A 79 -3.29 -8.19 -3.81
CA PHE A 79 -4.19 -7.07 -4.11
C PHE A 79 -3.74 -6.21 -5.29
N THR A 80 -2.47 -6.28 -5.67
CA THR A 80 -1.86 -5.33 -6.62
C THR A 80 -1.41 -6.00 -7.92
N ASP A 81 -1.19 -7.31 -7.90
CA ASP A 81 -0.84 -8.11 -9.06
C ASP A 81 -1.79 -9.33 -9.13
N PRO A 82 -2.62 -9.45 -10.17
CA PRO A 82 -3.58 -10.55 -10.31
C PRO A 82 -2.94 -11.93 -10.53
N TYR A 83 -1.61 -12.02 -10.67
CA TYR A 83 -0.88 -13.28 -10.91
C TYR A 83 0.01 -13.74 -9.74
N SER A 84 -0.06 -13.09 -8.58
CA SER A 84 0.73 -13.45 -7.38
C SER A 84 0.15 -14.61 -6.58
#